data_AF-A0A4Y7U1K8-F1
#
_entry.id   AF-A0A4Y7U1K8-F1
#
_cell.length_a   1.000
_cell.length_b   1.000
_cell.length_c   1.000
_cell.angle_alpha   90.00
_cell.angle_beta   90.00
_cell.angle_gamma   90.00
#
_symmetry.space_group_name_H-M   'P 1'
#
loop_
_entity.id
_entity.type
_entity.pdbx_description
1 polymer ?
#
loop_
_entity_poly.entity_id
_entity_poly.type
_entity_poly.pdbx_seq_one_letter_code
_entity_poly.pdbx_strand_id
1 'polypeptide(L)'
;SFMLTENDLVVEETQYKAQMSTVLMIDISNSMILYGEDRIPPAKKVAMALAELITTRYPKDTLDILVFGNDAWTIPIKDLPYLQVGPYHTNTV
;
A
#
# COMPACT_ATOMS: atom_id res chain seq x y z
N SER A 1 1.95 -10.85 -26.19
CA SER A 1 2.15 -9.67 -25.34
C SER A 1 0.86 -8.89 -25.35
N PHE A 2 0.26 -8.62 -24.20
CA PHE A 2 -0.94 -7.79 -24.07
C PHE A 2 -0.48 -6.36 -23.79
N MET A 3 -1.02 -5.38 -24.52
CA MET A 3 -0.74 -3.95 -24.34
C MET A 3 -2.06 -3.27 -24.00
N LEU A 4 -2.17 -2.78 -22.77
CA LEU A 4 -3.29 -1.95 -22.36
C LEU A 4 -3.09 -0.54 -22.92
N THR A 5 -4.09 -0.02 -23.62
CA THR A 5 -4.12 1.35 -24.15
C THR A 5 -5.16 2.19 -23.41
N GLU A 6 -5.06 3.52 -23.49
CA GLU A 6 -6.06 4.40 -22.87
C GLU A 6 -7.48 4.14 -23.39
N ASN A 7 -7.61 3.73 -24.65
CA ASN A 7 -8.90 3.39 -25.26
C ASN A 7 -9.53 2.12 -24.66
N ASP A 8 -8.77 1.31 -23.91
CA ASP A 8 -9.27 0.14 -23.20
C ASP A 8 -9.84 0.50 -21.81
N LEU A 9 -9.72 1.76 -21.38
CA LEU A 9 -10.22 2.26 -20.10
C LEU A 9 -11.43 3.17 -20.33
N VAL A 10 -12.51 2.93 -19.59
CA VAL A 10 -13.70 3.79 -19.56
C VAL A 10 -13.94 4.27 -18.13
N VAL A 11 -14.29 5.54 -17.99
CA VAL A 11 -14.77 6.12 -16.73
C VAL A 11 -16.28 5.98 -16.66
N GLU A 12 -16.76 5.10 -15.78
CA GLU A 12 -18.20 4.87 -15.57
C GLU A 12 -18.85 5.97 -14.73
N GLU A 13 -18.17 6.46 -13.69
CA GLU A 13 -18.71 7.45 -12.76
C GLU A 13 -17.60 8.37 -12.23
N THR A 14 -17.91 9.66 -12.07
CA THR A 14 -17.02 10.62 -11.39
C THR A 14 -17.74 11.24 -10.21
N GLN A 15 -17.15 11.10 -9.02
CA GLN A 15 -17.67 11.70 -7.79
C GLN A 15 -16.73 12.80 -7.32
N TYR A 16 -17.28 13.99 -7.07
CA TYR A 16 -16.56 15.05 -6.38
C TYR A 16 -16.72 14.88 -4.87
N LYS A 17 -15.62 14.62 -4.16
CA LYS A 17 -15.58 14.62 -2.70
C LYS A 17 -14.67 15.76 -2.24
N ALA A 18 -15.21 16.65 -1.39
CA ALA A 18 -14.44 17.76 -0.84
C ALA A 18 -13.36 17.30 0.16
N GLN A 19 -13.51 16.09 0.70
CA GLN A 19 -12.58 15.43 1.63
C GLN A 19 -12.64 13.90 1.44
N MET A 20 -11.53 13.23 1.66
CA MET A 20 -11.43 11.76 1.65
C MET A 20 -10.65 11.23 2.86
N SER A 21 -11.10 10.07 3.35
CA SER A 21 -10.38 9.24 4.32
C SER A 21 -9.86 7.98 3.63
N THR A 22 -8.55 7.89 3.53
CA THR A 22 -7.86 6.78 2.85
C THR A 22 -7.24 5.85 3.88
N VAL A 23 -7.46 4.55 3.73
CA VAL A 23 -6.74 3.52 4.49
C VAL A 23 -5.80 2.78 3.54
N LEU A 24 -4.50 2.87 3.79
CA LEU A 24 -3.48 2.09 3.09
C LEU A 24 -3.18 0.82 3.89
N MET A 25 -3.48 -0.33 3.30
CA MET A 25 -3.19 -1.65 3.86
C MET A 25 -1.98 -2.24 3.16
N ILE A 26 -0.93 -2.60 3.90
CA ILE A 26 0.30 -3.15 3.34
C ILE A 26 0.47 -4.60 3.78
N ASP A 27 0.53 -5.51 2.80
CA ASP A 27 0.84 -6.92 3.04
C ASP A 27 2.31 -7.06 3.49
N ILE A 28 2.51 -7.70 4.64
CA ILE A 28 3.82 -8.05 5.19
C ILE A 28 3.97 -9.56 5.39
N SER A 29 3.09 -10.36 4.78
CA SER A 29 3.14 -11.82 4.82
C SER A 29 4.41 -12.35 4.14
N ASN A 30 4.72 -13.61 4.42
CA ASN A 30 5.88 -14.30 3.83
C ASN A 30 5.87 -14.26 2.29
N SER A 31 4.68 -14.26 1.67
CA SER A 31 4.52 -14.18 0.20
C SER A 31 5.20 -12.96 -0.44
N MET A 32 5.45 -11.91 0.34
CA MET A 32 6.12 -10.69 -0.10
C MET A 32 7.62 -10.84 -0.30
N ILE A 33 8.23 -11.93 0.18
CA ILE A 33 9.67 -12.22 0.03
C ILE A 33 9.94 -13.61 -0.58
N LEU A 34 8.90 -14.39 -0.87
CA LEU A 34 9.04 -15.72 -1.46
C LEU A 34 9.44 -15.64 -2.94
N TYR A 35 9.96 -16.76 -3.45
CA TYR A 35 10.29 -16.95 -4.87
C TYR A 35 11.42 -16.07 -5.41
N GLY A 36 12.31 -15.58 -4.53
CA GLY A 36 13.49 -14.82 -4.92
C GLY A 36 13.21 -13.36 -5.27
N GLU A 37 11.99 -12.87 -5.01
CA GLU A 37 11.60 -11.47 -5.23
C GLU A 37 11.25 -10.82 -3.89
N ASP A 38 12.02 -9.82 -3.48
CA ASP A 38 11.67 -8.97 -2.34
C ASP A 38 10.75 -7.83 -2.79
N ARG A 39 9.45 -7.99 -2.52
CA ARG A 39 8.39 -7.04 -2.88
C ARG A 39 8.17 -5.96 -1.81
N ILE A 40 8.81 -6.08 -0.64
CA ILE A 40 8.69 -5.09 0.43
C ILE A 40 9.31 -3.73 0.03
N PRO A 41 10.55 -3.63 -0.49
CA PRO A 41 11.11 -2.36 -0.95
C PRO A 41 10.28 -1.62 -2.02
N PRO A 42 9.80 -2.26 -3.11
CA PRO A 42 8.95 -1.56 -4.08
C PRO A 42 7.60 -1.15 -3.50
N ALA A 43 6.95 -2.00 -2.68
CA ALA A 43 5.70 -1.65 -2.01
C ALA A 43 5.89 -0.44 -1.08
N LYS A 44 6.96 -0.44 -0.29
CA LYS A 44 7.35 0.68 0.58
C LYS A 44 7.56 1.97 -0.21
N LYS A 45 8.23 1.91 -1.36
CA LYS A 45 8.45 3.08 -2.23
C LYS A 45 7.12 3.69 -2.70
N VAL A 46 6.18 2.84 -3.14
CA VAL A 46 4.85 3.29 -3.57
C VAL A 46 4.06 3.85 -2.40
N ALA A 47 4.08 3.18 -1.25
CA ALA A 47 3.41 3.64 -0.03
C ALA A 47 3.89 5.02 0.42
N MET A 48 5.21 5.25 0.41
CA MET A 48 5.80 6.54 0.74
C MET A 48 5.41 7.62 -0.28
N ALA A 49 5.43 7.30 -1.58
CA ALA A 49 5.02 8.25 -2.62
C ALA A 49 3.53 8.62 -2.49
N LEU A 50 2.67 7.66 -2.16
CA LEU A 50 1.24 7.90 -1.92
C LEU A 50 1.02 8.74 -0.66
N ALA A 51 1.76 8.45 0.42
CA ALA A 51 1.68 9.23 1.66
C ALA A 51 2.10 10.69 1.42
N GLU A 52 3.18 10.90 0.67
CA GLU A 52 3.62 12.24 0.27
C GLU A 52 2.56 12.93 -0.60
N LEU A 53 2.00 12.23 -1.60
CA LEU A 53 0.96 12.77 -2.47
C LEU A 53 -0.26 13.25 -1.67
N ILE A 54 -0.79 12.41 -0.79
CA ILE A 54 -1.98 12.73 0.01
C ILE A 54 -1.69 13.91 0.94
N THR A 55 -0.62 13.82 1.74
CA THR A 55 -0.33 14.84 2.76
C THR A 55 0.06 16.20 2.19
N THR A 56 0.61 16.25 0.96
CA THR A 56 1.01 17.52 0.32
C THR A 56 -0.05 18.10 -0.61
N ARG A 57 -0.74 17.29 -1.42
CA ARG A 57 -1.72 17.77 -2.41
C ARG A 57 -3.13 17.88 -1.85
N TYR A 58 -3.45 17.10 -0.82
CA TYR A 58 -4.79 17.00 -0.25
C TYR A 58 -4.75 17.23 1.27
N PRO A 59 -4.41 18.45 1.74
CA PRO A 59 -4.17 18.74 3.16
C PRO A 59 -5.41 18.60 4.06
N LYS A 60 -6.61 18.45 3.47
CA LYS A 60 -7.87 18.19 4.20
C LYS A 60 -8.23 16.71 4.27
N ASP A 61 -7.48 15.86 3.59
CA ASP A 61 -7.71 14.42 3.56
C ASP A 61 -6.95 13.75 4.70
N THR A 62 -7.38 12.54 5.03
CA THR A 62 -6.78 11.71 6.07
C THR A 62 -6.20 10.45 5.45
N LEU A 63 -5.06 10.01 5.99
CA LEU A 63 -4.39 8.77 5.60
C LEU A 63 -4.09 7.98 6.87
N ASP A 64 -4.75 6.83 7.01
CA ASP A 64 -4.42 5.81 7.99
C ASP A 64 -3.66 4.68 7.31
N ILE A 65 -2.68 4.12 8.01
CA ILE A 65 -1.86 3.03 7.48
C ILE A 65 -1.94 1.87 8.45
N LEU A 66 -2.17 0.68 7.90
CA LEU A 66 -2.03 -0.57 8.63
C LEU A 66 -1.22 -1.56 7.82
N VAL A 67 -0.55 -2.45 8.54
CA VAL A 67 0.15 -3.59 7.98
C VAL A 67 -0.58 -4.85 8.37
N PHE A 68 -0.54 -5.87 7.50
CA PHE A 68 -1.21 -7.13 7.78
C PHE A 68 -0.39 -8.35 7.35
N GLY A 69 -0.44 -9.40 8.17
CA GLY A 69 0.08 -10.73 7.91
C GLY A 69 -0.82 -11.75 8.60
N ASN A 70 -0.32 -12.40 9.66
CA ASN A 70 -1.17 -13.19 10.55
C ASN A 70 -2.09 -12.31 11.42
N ASP A 71 -1.56 -11.16 11.84
CA ASP A 71 -2.27 -10.11 12.57
C ASP A 71 -2.24 -8.81 11.77
N ALA A 72 -3.08 -7.84 12.16
CA ALA A 72 -3.09 -6.51 11.57
C ALA A 72 -2.95 -5.44 12.65
N TRP A 73 -2.14 -4.41 12.38
CA TRP A 73 -1.99 -3.27 13.28
C TRP A 73 -1.69 -2.00 12.50
N THR A 74 -2.08 -0.87 13.07
CA THR A 74 -1.83 0.46 12.51
C THR A 74 -0.38 0.86 12.73
N ILE A 75 0.21 1.57 11.75
CA ILE A 75 1.53 2.18 11.87
C ILE A 75 1.46 3.67 11.50
N PRO A 76 2.29 4.53 12.11
CA PRO A 76 2.39 5.92 11.69
C PRO A 76 3.19 6.05 10.38
N ILE A 77 2.93 7.11 9.60
CA ILE A 77 3.61 7.38 8.31
C ILE A 77 5.14 7.38 8.46
N LYS A 78 5.67 7.92 9.57
CA LYS A 78 7.12 7.97 9.85
C LYS A 78 7.79 6.59 9.96
N ASP A 79 7.00 5.53 10.17
CA ASP A 79 7.51 4.16 10.30
C ASP A 79 7.51 3.42 8.95
N LEU A 80 6.87 3.96 7.90
CA LEU A 80 6.90 3.40 6.54
C LEU A 80 8.32 3.10 6.03
N PRO A 81 9.33 3.98 6.19
CA PRO A 81 10.70 3.71 5.72
C PRO A 81 11.33 2.46 6.34
N TYR A 82 10.88 2.11 7.55
CA TYR A 82 11.40 1.01 8.36
C TYR A 82 10.54 -0.25 8.28
N LEU A 83 9.53 -0.27 7.40
CA LEU A 83 8.70 -1.45 7.18
C LEU A 83 9.57 -2.66 6.76
N GLN A 84 9.32 -3.80 7.41
CA GLN A 84 9.95 -5.08 7.15
C GLN A 84 8.89 -6.16 6.95
N VAL A 85 9.30 -7.31 6.43
CA VAL A 85 8.47 -8.51 6.42
C VAL A 85 8.07 -8.88 7.85
N GLY A 86 6.84 -9.36 8.03
CA GLY A 86 6.33 -9.81 9.31
C GLY A 86 7.13 -10.99 9.87
N PRO A 87 7.07 -11.24 11.20
CA PRO A 87 7.79 -12.34 11.84
C PRO A 87 7.45 -13.68 11.18
N TYR A 88 8.48 -14.44 10.83
CA TYR A 88 8.35 -15.76 10.23
C TYR A 88 7.50 -16.68 11.11
N HIS A 89 6.33 -17.09 10.60
CA HIS A 89 5.80 -18.41 10.87
C HIS A 89 5.81 -19.13 9.53
N THR A 90 6.82 -19.95 9.29
CA THR A 90 6.76 -20.92 8.20
C THR A 90 5.60 -21.86 8.50
N ASN A 91 4.61 -21.93 7.61
CA ASN A 91 3.50 -22.89 7.65
C ASN A 91 3.95 -24.35 7.44
N THR A 92 5.17 -24.70 7.82
CA THR A 92 5.62 -26.09 7.93
C THR A 92 5.32 -26.56 9.34
N VAL A 93 4.17 -27.21 9.49
CA VAL A 93 4.05 -28.36 10.40
C VAL A 93 4.98 -29.48 9.93
#